data_AF-A0A2P4P2R6-F1
#
_entry.id   AF-A0A2P4P2R6-F1
#
_cell.length_a   1.000
_cell.length_b   1.000
_cell.length_c   1.000
_cell.angle_alpha   90.00
_cell.angle_beta   90.00
_cell.angle_gamma   90.00
#
_symmetry.space_group_name_H-M   'P 1'
#
loop_
_entity.id
_entity.type
_entity.pdbx_description
1 polymer ?
#
loop_
_entity_poly.entity_id
_entity_poly.type
_entity_poly.pdbx_seq_one_letter_code
_entity_poly.pdbx_strand_id
1 'polypeptide(L)'
;MKELQGPAIWIYNDAEFSEKDFQALINLGIGGKSRDENENDTRIGKFGLGFNCAFHITDLPSFVSGETIAFIDPHAKFLPATGYPPKKLKGIRMNFIEKEFKKRFPDQCYPYEAIEGCDFTKKFKGTLFRLPLRTKRSKISSQVLEINEILRLFYNVESNKEMLFLRNIESCSLYDMKEQGPNLIWQAKINNIDSCRNSRQKVIDNVDDAQIYQLDIEIIQCPQKVSEIWAICTGGHNKIKSEFKELKEFSQKERIKVN
;
A
#
# COMPACT_ATOMS: atom_id res chain seq x y z
N MET A 1 -11.06 18.37 13.78
CA MET A 1 -11.07 16.89 13.73
C MET A 1 -10.39 16.28 14.96
N LYS A 2 -10.74 16.74 16.17
CA LYS A 2 -9.99 16.41 17.41
C LYS A 2 -10.01 14.91 17.74
N GLU A 3 -11.15 14.24 17.52
CA GLU A 3 -11.31 12.80 17.77
C GLU A 3 -10.48 11.89 16.85
N LEU A 4 -9.89 12.44 15.78
CA LEU A 4 -9.08 11.71 14.80
C LEU A 4 -7.57 11.96 14.98
N GLN A 5 -7.15 12.61 16.07
CA GLN A 5 -5.75 12.86 16.40
C GLN A 5 -5.12 11.76 17.28
N GLY A 6 -5.86 10.67 17.53
CA GLY A 6 -5.37 9.51 18.26
C GLY A 6 -4.51 8.56 17.41
N PRO A 7 -4.33 7.32 17.89
CA PRO A 7 -3.61 6.27 17.19
C PRO A 7 -4.10 6.07 15.75
N ALA A 8 -3.18 5.74 14.84
CA ALA A 8 -3.46 5.59 13.43
C ALA A 8 -2.56 4.51 12.81
N ILE A 9 -3.00 3.93 11.71
CA ILE A 9 -2.15 3.13 10.83
C ILE A 9 -1.60 4.06 9.75
N TRP A 10 -0.27 4.02 9.56
CA TRP A 10 0.38 4.63 8.40
C TRP A 10 0.71 3.57 7.37
N ILE A 11 0.45 3.88 6.10
CA ILE A 11 0.82 3.02 4.98
C ILE A 11 1.60 3.89 3.99
N TYR A 12 2.88 3.60 3.85
CA TYR A 12 3.80 4.33 2.99
C TYR A 12 4.16 3.50 1.75
N ASN A 13 4.28 4.17 0.61
CA ASN A 13 4.97 3.66 -0.58
C ASN A 13 5.73 4.79 -1.27
N ASP A 14 6.75 4.42 -2.04
CA ASP A 14 7.67 5.32 -2.73
C ASP A 14 7.15 5.84 -4.08
N ALA A 15 5.97 5.40 -4.51
CA ALA A 15 5.30 5.93 -5.70
C ALA A 15 4.46 7.17 -5.37
N GLU A 16 4.36 8.09 -6.33
CA GLU A 16 3.47 9.25 -6.25
C GLU A 16 2.19 9.00 -7.05
N PHE A 17 1.05 9.39 -6.50
CA PHE A 17 -0.22 9.41 -7.22
C PHE A 17 -0.19 10.41 -8.37
N SER A 18 -0.64 9.96 -9.54
CA SER A 18 -0.99 10.85 -10.63
C SER A 18 -2.33 11.52 -10.39
N GLU A 19 -2.61 12.58 -11.15
CA GLU A 19 -3.88 13.29 -11.13
C GLU A 19 -5.09 12.34 -11.35
N LYS A 20 -4.93 11.35 -12.22
CA LYS A 20 -5.97 10.32 -12.48
C LYS A 20 -6.20 9.43 -11.27
N ASP A 21 -5.14 9.06 -10.54
CA ASP A 21 -5.25 8.20 -9.36
C ASP A 21 -6.00 8.91 -8.23
N PHE A 22 -5.74 10.21 -8.03
CA PHE A 22 -6.49 11.03 -7.07
C PHE A 22 -7.99 11.07 -7.39
N GLN A 23 -8.34 11.32 -8.66
CA GLN A 23 -9.74 11.37 -9.09
C GLN A 23 -10.43 10.02 -8.89
N ALA A 24 -9.77 8.93 -9.28
CA ALA A 24 -10.29 7.60 -9.09
C ALA A 24 -10.58 7.32 -7.60
N LEU A 25 -9.62 7.58 -6.71
CA LEU A 25 -9.77 7.27 -5.29
C LEU A 25 -10.84 8.11 -4.59
N ILE A 26 -10.93 9.41 -4.89
CA ILE A 26 -11.95 10.30 -4.31
C ILE A 26 -13.35 9.90 -4.82
N ASN A 27 -13.50 9.62 -6.12
CA ASN A 27 -14.79 9.21 -6.68
C ASN A 27 -15.28 7.89 -6.07
N LEU A 28 -14.38 6.96 -5.78
CA LEU A 28 -14.69 5.70 -5.12
C LEU A 28 -15.19 5.88 -3.69
N GLY A 29 -14.50 6.69 -2.87
CA GLY A 29 -14.94 6.99 -1.51
C GLY A 29 -16.32 7.67 -1.43
N ILE A 30 -16.79 8.23 -2.55
CA ILE A 30 -18.09 8.92 -2.68
C ILE A 30 -19.19 8.02 -3.27
N GLY A 31 -18.82 6.84 -3.80
CA GLY A 31 -19.74 5.89 -4.45
C GLY A 31 -19.99 6.16 -5.93
N GLY A 32 -19.12 6.91 -6.60
CA GLY A 32 -19.18 7.13 -8.04
C GLY A 32 -18.63 5.95 -8.82
N LYS A 33 -19.47 5.26 -9.60
CA LYS A 33 -18.98 4.33 -10.63
C LYS A 33 -18.16 5.15 -11.63
N SER A 34 -16.86 4.91 -11.74
CA SER A 34 -16.03 5.46 -12.80
C SER A 34 -16.53 4.93 -14.15
N ARG A 35 -17.28 5.74 -14.89
CA ARG A 35 -17.62 5.50 -16.29
C ARG A 35 -16.41 5.88 -17.14
N ASP A 36 -15.39 5.04 -17.17
CA ASP A 36 -14.34 5.13 -18.19
C ASP A 36 -14.24 3.78 -18.91
N GLU A 37 -15.03 3.69 -19.97
CA GLU A 37 -15.15 2.59 -20.93
C GLU A 37 -13.97 2.55 -21.92
N ASN A 38 -12.73 2.70 -21.42
CA ASN A 38 -11.54 2.46 -22.21
C ASN A 38 -10.88 1.16 -21.72
N GLU A 39 -11.13 0.09 -22.49
CA GLU A 39 -10.88 -1.34 -22.21
C GLU A 39 -9.41 -1.78 -22.19
N ASN A 40 -8.43 -0.88 -22.38
CA ASN A 40 -7.03 -1.29 -22.58
C ASN A 40 -6.08 -0.91 -21.43
N ASP A 41 -6.51 -1.09 -20.17
CA ASP A 41 -5.60 -0.94 -19.02
C ASP A 41 -5.75 -2.13 -18.07
N THR A 42 -4.80 -3.06 -18.16
CA THR A 42 -4.74 -4.39 -17.51
C THR A 42 -4.37 -4.32 -16.01
N ARG A 43 -4.43 -3.15 -15.39
CA ARG A 43 -4.14 -2.97 -13.96
C ARG A 43 -5.27 -3.55 -13.10
N ILE A 44 -4.99 -4.67 -12.44
CA ILE A 44 -5.81 -5.24 -11.37
C ILE A 44 -6.00 -4.16 -10.28
N GLY A 45 -7.25 -3.90 -9.88
CA GLY A 45 -7.59 -2.87 -8.87
C GLY A 45 -8.34 -1.64 -9.39
N LYS A 46 -8.72 -1.60 -10.68
CA LYS A 46 -9.45 -0.48 -11.33
C LYS A 46 -10.76 -0.05 -10.64
N PHE A 47 -11.31 -0.87 -9.75
CA PHE A 47 -12.52 -0.55 -8.99
C PHE A 47 -12.25 0.01 -7.59
N GLY A 48 -11.00 0.06 -7.13
CA GLY A 48 -10.57 0.46 -5.79
C GLY A 48 -11.46 -0.03 -4.64
N LEU A 49 -12.17 -1.14 -4.83
CA LEU A 49 -12.91 -1.88 -3.81
C LEU A 49 -11.98 -2.30 -2.68
N GLY A 50 -10.70 -2.57 -3.00
CA GLY A 50 -9.67 -2.87 -2.01
C GLY A 50 -9.41 -1.71 -1.04
N PHE A 51 -9.57 -0.46 -1.46
CA PHE A 51 -9.42 0.67 -0.54
C PHE A 51 -10.59 0.77 0.44
N ASN A 52 -11.78 0.27 0.11
CA ASN A 52 -12.90 0.28 1.05
C ASN A 52 -12.61 -0.53 2.31
N CYS A 53 -11.63 -1.44 2.29
CA CYS A 53 -11.16 -2.14 3.48
C CYS A 53 -10.63 -1.16 4.56
N ALA A 54 -10.13 0.02 4.18
CA ALA A 54 -9.73 1.07 5.11
C ALA A 54 -10.89 1.49 6.02
N PHE A 55 -12.13 1.42 5.52
CA PHE A 55 -13.33 1.78 6.27
C PHE A 55 -13.70 0.77 7.37
N HIS A 56 -13.11 -0.42 7.39
CA HIS A 56 -13.19 -1.29 8.57
C HIS A 56 -12.46 -0.67 9.77
N ILE A 57 -11.41 0.11 9.53
CA ILE A 57 -10.53 0.66 10.56
C ILE A 57 -10.85 2.13 10.88
N THR A 58 -11.14 2.94 9.85
CA THR A 58 -11.26 4.40 9.98
C THR A 58 -12.52 4.96 9.32
N ASP A 59 -13.00 6.11 9.80
CA ASP A 59 -14.10 6.86 9.16
C ASP A 59 -13.62 8.00 8.27
N LEU A 60 -12.37 8.43 8.41
CA LEU A 60 -11.79 9.53 7.66
C LEU A 60 -10.36 9.19 7.25
N PRO A 61 -10.17 8.30 6.26
CA PRO A 61 -8.86 8.10 5.70
C PRO A 61 -8.38 9.37 4.99
N SER A 62 -7.07 9.56 5.02
CA SER A 62 -6.41 10.71 4.45
C SER A 62 -5.04 10.30 3.94
N PHE A 63 -4.50 11.03 2.98
CA PHE A 63 -3.18 10.72 2.45
C PHE A 63 -2.50 11.95 1.87
N VAL A 64 -1.17 11.89 1.87
CA VAL A 64 -0.28 12.87 1.24
C VAL A 64 0.44 12.17 0.10
N SER A 65 0.45 12.79 -1.07
CA SER A 65 1.26 12.34 -2.20
C SER A 65 1.69 13.52 -3.05
N GLY A 66 2.98 13.62 -3.34
CA GLY A 66 3.54 14.78 -4.04
C GLY A 66 3.28 16.06 -3.24
N GLU A 67 2.57 17.00 -3.85
CA GLU A 67 2.21 18.29 -3.24
C GLU A 67 0.77 18.34 -2.73
N THR A 68 0.07 17.20 -2.78
CA THR A 68 -1.36 17.14 -2.50
C THR A 68 -1.64 16.39 -1.21
N ILE A 69 -2.51 16.95 -0.37
CA ILE A 69 -3.17 16.23 0.71
C ILE A 69 -4.63 16.01 0.31
N ALA A 70 -5.13 14.82 0.59
CA ALA A 70 -6.52 14.44 0.35
C ALA A 70 -7.16 13.80 1.58
N PHE A 71 -8.44 14.06 1.76
CA PHE A 71 -9.29 13.50 2.81
C PHE A 71 -10.54 12.89 2.17
N ILE A 72 -10.94 11.72 2.64
CA ILE A 72 -12.10 11.00 2.13
C ILE A 72 -13.10 10.84 3.28
N ASP A 73 -14.26 11.46 3.17
CA ASP A 73 -15.28 11.59 4.23
C ASP A 73 -16.65 11.11 3.70
N PRO A 74 -16.88 9.80 3.53
CA PRO A 74 -18.07 9.27 2.83
C PRO A 74 -19.40 9.76 3.43
N HIS A 75 -19.43 10.07 4.73
CA HIS A 75 -20.61 10.59 5.43
C HIS A 75 -20.68 12.11 5.53
N ALA A 76 -19.70 12.83 4.96
CA ALA A 76 -19.60 14.27 5.02
C ALA A 76 -19.76 14.80 6.45
N LYS A 77 -19.06 14.17 7.41
CA LYS A 77 -19.16 14.51 8.85
C LYS A 77 -18.14 15.56 9.25
N PHE A 78 -16.92 15.44 8.75
CA PHE A 78 -15.72 16.10 9.23
C PHE A 78 -15.28 17.29 8.37
N LEU A 79 -15.52 17.22 7.07
CA LEU A 79 -15.11 18.29 6.15
C LEU A 79 -16.01 19.53 6.26
N PRO A 80 -15.45 20.74 6.05
CA PRO A 80 -16.22 21.97 6.08
C PRO A 80 -17.26 22.00 4.96
N ALA A 81 -18.39 22.67 5.22
CA ALA A 81 -19.38 22.93 4.17
C ALA A 81 -18.87 24.01 3.22
N THR A 82 -19.14 23.86 1.94
CA THR A 82 -18.72 24.80 0.88
C THR A 82 -19.89 25.14 -0.04
N GLY A 83 -19.81 26.30 -0.70
CA GLY A 83 -20.79 26.75 -1.68
C GLY A 83 -22.05 27.41 -1.09
N TYR A 84 -22.95 27.84 -1.97
CA TYR A 84 -24.26 28.37 -1.62
C TYR A 84 -25.35 27.67 -2.46
N PRO A 85 -26.29 26.93 -1.86
CA PRO A 85 -26.42 26.66 -0.42
C PRO A 85 -25.26 25.79 0.12
N PRO A 86 -24.92 25.87 1.42
CA PRO A 86 -23.80 25.12 2.00
C PRO A 86 -24.00 23.61 1.86
N LYS A 87 -23.05 22.93 1.21
CA LYS A 87 -23.04 21.47 1.07
C LYS A 87 -21.79 20.90 1.72
N LYS A 88 -21.96 19.87 2.56
CA LYS A 88 -20.83 19.14 3.14
C LYS A 88 -20.19 18.25 2.07
N LEU A 89 -18.86 18.28 2.04
CA LEU A 89 -18.07 17.53 1.08
C LEU A 89 -17.88 16.09 1.56
N LYS A 90 -17.88 15.15 0.62
CA LYS A 90 -17.56 13.74 0.89
C LYS A 90 -16.09 13.37 0.64
N GLY A 91 -15.33 14.33 0.16
CA GLY A 91 -13.91 14.23 -0.07
C GLY A 91 -13.38 15.59 -0.50
N ILE A 92 -12.12 15.86 -0.18
CA ILE A 92 -11.43 17.07 -0.62
C ILE A 92 -9.97 16.73 -0.88
N ARG A 93 -9.38 17.40 -1.86
CA ARG A 93 -7.94 17.44 -2.04
C ARG A 93 -7.49 18.87 -2.26
N MET A 94 -6.25 19.16 -1.91
CA MET A 94 -5.66 20.48 -2.08
C MET A 94 -4.15 20.39 -2.18
N ASN A 95 -3.57 21.29 -2.98
CA ASN A 95 -2.12 21.52 -2.94
C ASN A 95 -1.78 22.15 -1.57
N PHE A 96 -1.02 21.43 -0.75
CA PHE A 96 -0.73 21.87 0.62
C PHE A 96 0.30 23.01 0.68
N ILE A 97 1.12 23.16 -0.37
CA ILE A 97 2.13 24.21 -0.49
C ILE A 97 1.44 25.52 -0.87
N GLU A 98 0.70 25.53 -1.98
CA GLU A 98 0.00 26.72 -2.49
C GLU A 98 -1.00 27.28 -1.49
N LYS A 99 -1.64 26.41 -0.69
CA LYS A 99 -2.65 26.81 0.29
C LYS A 99 -2.06 27.15 1.66
N GLU A 100 -0.74 27.11 1.81
CA GLU A 100 -0.06 27.27 3.11
C GLU A 100 -0.69 26.37 4.19
N PHE A 101 -1.00 25.12 3.85
CA PHE A 101 -1.86 24.25 4.67
C PHE A 101 -1.31 24.07 6.09
N LYS A 102 0.01 23.87 6.21
CA LYS A 102 0.71 23.75 7.50
C LYS A 102 0.52 24.96 8.41
N LYS A 103 0.56 26.16 7.86
CA LYS A 103 0.39 27.41 8.61
C LYS A 103 -1.04 27.56 9.12
N ARG A 104 -2.03 27.09 8.35
CA ARG A 104 -3.45 27.18 8.70
C ARG A 104 -3.91 26.07 9.64
N PHE A 105 -3.36 24.86 9.48
CA PHE A 105 -3.78 23.66 10.18
C PHE A 105 -2.59 22.83 10.70
N PRO A 106 -1.72 23.41 11.56
CA PRO A 106 -0.53 22.72 12.04
C PRO A 106 -0.86 21.40 12.74
N ASP A 107 -1.93 21.37 13.54
CA ASP A 107 -2.40 20.17 14.23
C ASP A 107 -2.88 19.06 13.28
N GLN A 108 -3.23 19.39 12.02
CA GLN A 108 -3.56 18.37 11.01
C GLN A 108 -2.32 17.84 10.31
N CYS A 109 -1.25 18.63 10.21
CA CYS A 109 0.04 18.22 9.65
C CYS A 109 0.87 17.38 10.62
N TYR A 110 0.83 17.73 11.91
CA TYR A 110 1.67 17.12 12.95
C TYR A 110 1.78 15.58 12.88
N PRO A 111 0.69 14.81 12.69
CA PRO A 111 0.81 13.35 12.63
C PRO A 111 1.69 12.83 11.48
N TYR A 112 1.77 13.51 10.34
CA TYR A 112 2.55 13.02 9.21
C TYR A 112 4.04 13.39 9.32
N GLU A 113 4.37 14.40 10.13
CA GLU A 113 5.75 14.85 10.33
C GLU A 113 6.62 13.82 11.05
N ALA A 114 5.99 12.80 11.66
CA ALA A 114 6.67 11.62 12.19
C ALA A 114 7.35 10.77 11.10
N ILE A 115 6.95 10.94 9.83
CA ILE A 115 7.56 10.27 8.68
C ILE A 115 8.53 11.25 8.01
N GLU A 116 9.77 10.80 7.85
CA GLU A 116 10.83 11.60 7.24
C GLU A 116 10.42 12.14 5.87
N GLY A 117 10.64 13.44 5.66
CA GLY A 117 10.33 14.12 4.40
C GLY A 117 8.88 14.57 4.24
N CYS A 118 7.94 14.16 5.11
CA CYS A 118 6.53 14.58 5.06
C CYS A 118 6.24 15.77 5.99
N ASP A 119 6.95 16.89 5.78
CA ASP A 119 6.88 18.09 6.62
C ASP A 119 5.93 19.19 6.11
N PHE A 120 5.23 18.94 4.98
CA PHE A 120 4.35 19.89 4.27
C PHE A 120 5.00 21.21 3.82
N THR A 121 6.33 21.34 3.89
CA THR A 121 7.06 22.52 3.42
C THR A 121 7.48 22.39 1.96
N LYS A 122 7.61 21.15 1.48
CA LYS A 122 8.02 20.79 0.13
C LYS A 122 7.23 19.57 -0.36
N LYS A 123 7.37 19.28 -1.65
CA LYS A 123 6.83 18.08 -2.28
C LYS A 123 7.30 16.81 -1.54
N PHE A 124 6.36 15.97 -1.14
CA PHE A 124 6.64 14.65 -0.56
C PHE A 124 6.86 13.64 -1.69
N LYS A 125 8.03 12.98 -1.71
CA LYS A 125 8.40 11.98 -2.72
C LYS A 125 7.88 10.60 -2.29
N GLY A 126 6.64 10.32 -2.65
CA GLY A 126 5.95 9.09 -2.33
C GLY A 126 4.51 9.35 -1.92
N THR A 127 3.86 8.33 -1.37
CA THR A 127 2.50 8.39 -0.89
C THR A 127 2.41 7.84 0.53
N LEU A 128 1.84 8.63 1.43
CA LEU A 128 1.63 8.28 2.82
C LEU A 128 0.13 8.35 3.15
N PHE A 129 -0.49 7.20 3.36
CA PHE A 129 -1.82 7.10 3.92
C PHE A 129 -1.76 7.16 5.44
N ARG A 130 -2.74 7.85 6.03
CA ARG A 130 -3.02 7.86 7.46
C ARG A 130 -4.46 7.43 7.68
N LEU A 131 -4.62 6.37 8.46
CA LEU A 131 -5.90 5.76 8.83
C LEU A 131 -6.09 5.88 10.35
N PRO A 132 -6.69 6.98 10.85
CA PRO A 132 -6.95 7.13 12.28
C PRO A 132 -7.89 6.04 12.78
N LEU A 133 -7.54 5.37 13.87
CA LEU A 133 -8.37 4.30 14.41
C LEU A 133 -9.71 4.84 14.88
N ARG A 134 -10.79 4.16 14.50
CA ARG A 134 -12.13 4.48 14.97
C ARG A 134 -12.22 4.28 16.48
N THR A 135 -12.58 5.34 17.21
CA THR A 135 -12.74 5.30 18.66
C THR A 135 -14.19 5.09 19.11
N LYS A 136 -15.16 5.33 18.23
CA LYS A 136 -16.60 5.20 18.49
C LYS A 136 -17.30 4.61 17.29
N ARG A 137 -18.38 3.86 17.53
CA ARG A 137 -19.23 3.30 16.46
C ARG A 137 -19.69 4.39 15.51
N SER A 138 -19.70 4.09 14.22
CA SER A 138 -20.12 5.01 13.16
C SER A 138 -21.20 4.39 12.28
N LYS A 139 -21.69 5.17 11.31
CA LYS A 139 -22.62 4.64 10.28
C LYS A 139 -21.93 3.70 9.29
N ILE A 140 -20.61 3.74 9.20
CA ILE A 140 -19.80 2.87 8.34
C ILE A 140 -19.64 1.50 8.98
N SER A 141 -19.25 1.49 10.26
CA SER A 141 -18.98 0.25 11.00
C SER A 141 -19.27 0.43 12.49
N SER A 142 -19.85 -0.60 13.08
CA SER A 142 -20.05 -0.72 14.53
C SER A 142 -18.81 -1.27 15.25
N GLN A 143 -17.81 -1.75 14.51
CA GLN A 143 -16.59 -2.34 15.06
C GLN A 143 -15.57 -1.24 15.42
N VAL A 144 -15.07 -1.33 16.64
CA VAL A 144 -13.95 -0.52 17.17
C VAL A 144 -12.84 -1.53 17.46
N LEU A 145 -11.71 -1.38 16.77
CA LEU A 145 -10.57 -2.27 16.89
C LEU A 145 -9.55 -1.70 17.87
N GLU A 146 -9.08 -2.53 18.78
CA GLU A 146 -7.97 -2.22 19.66
C GLU A 146 -6.63 -2.39 18.92
N ILE A 147 -5.61 -1.64 19.33
CA ILE A 147 -4.27 -1.69 18.70
C ILE A 147 -3.70 -3.12 18.71
N ASN A 148 -3.91 -3.86 19.81
CA ASN A 148 -3.45 -5.24 19.93
C ASN A 148 -4.12 -6.19 18.92
N GLU A 149 -5.37 -5.95 18.55
CA GLU A 149 -6.07 -6.74 17.53
C GLU A 149 -5.47 -6.47 16.15
N ILE A 150 -5.17 -5.20 15.85
CA ILE A 150 -4.54 -4.78 14.60
C ILE A 150 -3.14 -5.39 14.49
N LEU A 151 -2.33 -5.31 15.54
CA LEU A 151 -0.99 -5.91 15.54
C LEU A 151 -1.07 -7.42 15.28
N ARG A 152 -2.01 -8.14 15.90
CA ARG A 152 -2.23 -9.57 15.64
C ARG A 152 -2.57 -9.86 14.18
N LEU A 153 -3.37 -9.01 13.52
CA LEU A 153 -3.67 -9.17 12.10
C LEU A 153 -2.38 -9.08 11.25
N PHE A 154 -1.51 -8.12 11.55
CA PHE A 154 -0.27 -7.93 10.80
C PHE A 154 0.84 -8.93 11.13
N TYR A 155 0.86 -9.51 12.33
CA TYR A 155 1.75 -10.63 12.65
C TYR A 155 1.46 -11.85 11.75
N ASN A 156 0.20 -12.11 11.42
CA ASN A 156 -0.17 -13.24 10.57
C ASN A 156 0.18 -13.05 9.08
N VAL A 157 0.49 -11.82 8.65
CA VAL A 157 0.88 -11.52 7.26
C VAL A 157 2.30 -12.00 6.95
N GLU A 158 3.13 -12.20 7.99
CA GLU A 158 4.53 -12.62 7.89
C GLU A 158 4.73 -13.92 7.10
N SER A 159 3.82 -14.89 7.25
CA SER A 159 3.95 -16.20 6.59
C SER A 159 3.49 -16.19 5.13
N ASN A 160 2.93 -15.08 4.66
CA ASN A 160 2.32 -15.08 3.35
C ASN A 160 3.35 -14.81 2.24
N LYS A 161 3.19 -15.60 1.18
CA LYS A 161 4.08 -15.61 0.02
C LYS A 161 3.65 -14.58 -1.02
N GLU A 162 2.99 -13.47 -0.65
CA GLU A 162 2.50 -12.50 -1.65
C GLU A 162 3.65 -11.90 -2.45
N MET A 163 4.82 -11.71 -1.83
CA MET A 163 6.03 -11.20 -2.50
C MET A 163 6.40 -11.98 -3.77
N LEU A 164 6.04 -13.28 -3.86
CA LEU A 164 6.25 -14.10 -5.06
C LEU A 164 5.41 -13.64 -6.26
N PHE A 165 4.28 -12.99 -6.00
CA PHE A 165 3.30 -12.58 -7.02
C PHE A 165 3.33 -11.06 -7.29
N LEU A 166 4.02 -10.30 -6.45
CA LEU A 166 4.20 -8.86 -6.66
C LEU A 166 5.24 -8.62 -7.75
N ARG A 167 5.01 -7.60 -8.60
CA ARG A 167 5.89 -7.27 -9.73
C ARG A 167 6.85 -6.12 -9.44
N ASN A 168 6.37 -5.14 -8.69
CA ASN A 168 7.08 -3.88 -8.43
C ASN A 168 7.50 -3.69 -6.97
N ILE A 169 6.85 -4.39 -6.03
CA ILE A 169 7.20 -4.27 -4.61
C ILE A 169 8.47 -5.08 -4.36
N GLU A 170 9.54 -4.43 -3.92
CA GLU A 170 10.85 -5.05 -3.70
C GLU A 170 11.14 -5.27 -2.21
N SER A 171 10.51 -4.48 -1.36
CA SER A 171 10.53 -4.64 0.08
C SER A 171 9.20 -4.21 0.69
N CYS A 172 8.85 -4.83 1.82
CA CYS A 172 7.72 -4.48 2.64
C CYS A 172 8.14 -4.60 4.10
N SER A 173 7.70 -3.69 4.97
CA SER A 173 8.07 -3.71 6.37
C SER A 173 6.97 -3.15 7.25
N LEU A 174 6.90 -3.67 8.47
CA LEU A 174 5.98 -3.24 9.49
C LEU A 174 6.76 -2.64 10.65
N TYR A 175 6.36 -1.44 11.06
CA TYR A 175 6.92 -0.74 12.21
C TYR A 175 5.85 -0.47 13.26
N ASP A 176 6.22 -0.58 14.52
CA ASP A 176 5.48 -0.01 15.65
C ASP A 176 6.08 1.36 16.00
N MET A 177 5.29 2.41 15.81
CA MET A 177 5.73 3.79 16.01
C MET A 177 5.46 4.22 17.45
N LYS A 178 6.49 4.17 18.31
CA LYS A 178 6.42 4.61 19.71
C LYS A 178 7.15 5.94 19.89
N GLU A 179 7.00 6.57 21.06
CA GLU A 179 7.70 7.81 21.41
C GLU A 179 9.24 7.70 21.30
N GLN A 180 9.77 6.50 21.47
CA GLN A 180 11.21 6.20 21.38
C GLN A 180 11.72 6.10 19.93
N GLY A 181 10.83 6.16 18.93
CA GLY A 181 11.13 6.02 17.51
C GLY A 181 10.49 4.78 16.87
N PRO A 182 10.71 4.57 15.55
CA PRO A 182 10.20 3.42 14.82
C PRO A 182 10.86 2.13 15.32
N ASN A 183 10.04 1.17 15.76
CA ASN A 183 10.49 -0.18 16.11
C ASN A 183 10.11 -1.16 14.99
N LEU A 184 11.10 -1.74 14.31
CA LEU A 184 10.85 -2.72 13.25
C LEU A 184 10.27 -4.01 13.85
N ILE A 185 9.07 -4.41 13.40
CA ILE A 185 8.45 -5.68 13.78
C ILE A 185 8.91 -6.77 12.83
N TRP A 186 8.73 -6.57 11.53
CA TRP A 186 9.21 -7.47 10.50
C TRP A 186 9.50 -6.73 9.19
N GLN A 187 10.37 -7.30 8.37
CA GLN A 187 10.66 -6.86 7.01
C GLN A 187 10.82 -8.05 6.08
N ALA A 188 10.22 -7.98 4.90
CA ALA A 188 10.49 -8.86 3.78
C ALA A 188 11.16 -8.05 2.66
N LYS A 189 12.27 -8.54 2.12
CA LYS A 189 13.05 -7.86 1.08
C LYS A 189 13.58 -8.86 0.06
N ILE A 190 13.62 -8.46 -1.21
CA ILE A 190 14.28 -9.23 -2.26
C ILE A 190 15.76 -8.84 -2.30
N ASN A 191 16.65 -9.80 -2.05
CA ASN A 191 18.09 -9.58 -2.02
C ASN A 191 18.71 -9.54 -3.42
N ASN A 192 18.21 -10.36 -4.35
CA ASN A 192 18.75 -10.48 -5.71
C ASN A 192 18.02 -9.60 -6.74
N ILE A 193 17.49 -8.45 -6.31
CA ILE A 193 16.54 -7.66 -7.11
C ILE A 193 17.09 -7.25 -8.48
N ASP A 194 18.36 -6.90 -8.58
CA ASP A 194 18.97 -6.49 -9.85
C ASP A 194 18.98 -7.61 -10.91
N SER A 195 18.96 -8.88 -10.46
CA SER A 195 18.88 -10.03 -11.36
C SER A 195 17.46 -10.37 -11.80
N CYS A 196 16.45 -10.15 -10.94
CA CYS A 196 15.09 -10.63 -11.17
C CYS A 196 14.07 -9.53 -11.50
N ARG A 197 14.39 -8.24 -11.32
CA ARG A 197 13.46 -7.10 -11.50
C ARG A 197 12.80 -7.11 -12.87
N ASN A 198 13.58 -7.22 -13.94
CA ASN A 198 13.07 -7.24 -15.30
C ASN A 198 12.13 -8.43 -15.55
N SER A 199 12.48 -9.62 -15.06
CA SER A 199 11.65 -10.82 -15.21
C SER A 199 10.33 -10.68 -14.47
N ARG A 200 10.35 -10.21 -13.21
CA ARG A 200 9.15 -9.92 -12.41
C ARG A 200 8.23 -8.91 -13.09
N GLN A 201 8.80 -7.87 -13.69
CA GLN A 201 8.01 -6.86 -14.36
C GLN A 201 7.41 -7.37 -15.67
N LYS A 202 8.00 -8.33 -16.38
CA LYS A 202 7.50 -8.79 -17.69
C LYS A 202 6.45 -9.92 -17.66
N VAL A 203 6.11 -10.46 -16.49
CA VAL A 203 5.27 -11.67 -16.33
C VAL A 203 3.92 -11.66 -17.08
N ILE A 204 3.36 -10.49 -17.41
CA ILE A 204 2.08 -10.38 -18.14
C ILE A 204 2.23 -9.96 -19.61
N ASP A 205 3.45 -9.65 -20.04
CA ASP A 205 3.67 -9.01 -21.33
C ASP A 205 3.64 -10.03 -22.49
N ASN A 206 3.73 -11.34 -22.20
CA ASN A 206 3.59 -12.40 -23.20
C ASN A 206 3.28 -13.77 -22.56
N VAL A 207 2.22 -14.46 -23.01
CA VAL A 207 1.88 -15.82 -22.56
C VAL A 207 2.82 -16.88 -23.16
N ASP A 208 3.47 -16.54 -24.28
CA ASP A 208 4.35 -17.44 -25.03
C ASP A 208 5.80 -17.46 -24.52
N ASP A 209 6.20 -16.49 -23.68
CA ASP A 209 7.54 -16.39 -23.10
C ASP A 209 7.52 -16.84 -21.64
N ALA A 210 7.44 -18.15 -21.42
CA ALA A 210 7.59 -18.71 -20.09
C ALA A 210 8.96 -18.36 -19.52
N GLN A 211 8.99 -17.59 -18.44
CA GLN A 211 10.23 -17.16 -17.79
C GLN A 211 10.47 -17.99 -16.54
N ILE A 212 11.73 -18.37 -16.35
CA ILE A 212 12.22 -18.96 -15.12
C ILE A 212 13.20 -17.97 -14.51
N TYR A 213 12.97 -17.58 -13.26
CA TYR A 213 13.90 -16.74 -12.52
C TYR A 213 13.90 -17.11 -11.04
N GLN A 214 14.99 -16.76 -10.37
CA GLN A 214 15.15 -16.97 -8.94
C GLN A 214 14.72 -15.72 -8.16
N LEU A 215 14.03 -15.91 -7.05
CA LEU A 215 13.79 -14.90 -6.03
C LEU A 215 14.48 -15.32 -4.74
N ASP A 216 15.37 -14.49 -4.24
CA ASP A 216 15.93 -14.60 -2.88
C ASP A 216 15.21 -13.60 -1.99
N ILE A 217 14.31 -14.12 -1.15
CA ILE A 217 13.50 -13.33 -0.22
C ILE A 217 14.10 -13.50 1.17
N GLU A 218 14.50 -12.37 1.74
CA GLU A 218 14.96 -12.26 3.11
C GLU A 218 13.83 -11.74 3.99
N ILE A 219 13.50 -12.50 5.02
CA ILE A 219 12.51 -12.16 6.04
C ILE A 219 13.26 -11.93 7.36
N ILE A 220 13.11 -10.73 7.91
CA ILE A 220 13.72 -10.30 9.17
C ILE A 220 12.60 -10.13 10.18
N GLN A 221 12.67 -10.86 11.29
CA GLN A 221 11.82 -10.70 12.46
C GLN A 221 12.69 -10.76 13.69
N CYS A 222 13.08 -9.63 14.26
CA CYS A 222 14.07 -9.59 15.34
C CYS A 222 13.72 -10.56 16.49
N PRO A 223 14.62 -11.51 16.86
CA PRO A 223 16.02 -11.66 16.44
C PRO A 223 16.25 -12.65 15.27
N GLN A 224 15.21 -13.28 14.77
CA GLN A 224 15.26 -14.29 13.71
C GLN A 224 15.41 -13.65 12.32
N LYS A 225 16.15 -14.35 11.47
CA LYS A 225 16.34 -14.01 10.07
C LYS A 225 16.25 -15.29 9.25
N VAL A 226 15.38 -15.29 8.26
CA VAL A 226 15.14 -16.42 7.36
C VAL A 226 15.37 -15.95 5.93
N SER A 227 16.11 -16.72 5.15
CA SER A 227 16.25 -16.50 3.71
C SER A 227 15.60 -17.67 2.98
N GLU A 228 14.75 -17.36 2.02
CA GLU A 228 14.10 -18.34 1.18
C GLU A 228 14.44 -18.08 -0.28
N ILE A 229 14.92 -19.12 -0.96
CA ILE A 229 15.21 -19.08 -2.39
C ILE A 229 14.11 -19.81 -3.13
N TRP A 230 13.41 -19.08 -4.00
CA TRP A 230 12.31 -19.57 -4.81
C TRP A 230 12.68 -19.58 -6.28
N ALA A 231 12.42 -20.70 -6.97
CA ALA A 231 12.42 -20.75 -8.42
C ALA A 231 10.99 -20.46 -8.91
N ILE A 232 10.82 -19.37 -9.67
CA ILE A 232 9.52 -18.96 -10.19
C ILE A 232 9.44 -19.32 -11.67
N CYS A 233 8.35 -19.98 -12.05
CA CYS A 233 8.03 -20.29 -13.44
C CYS A 233 6.71 -19.61 -13.81
N THR A 234 6.75 -18.67 -14.76
CA THR A 234 5.55 -17.93 -15.17
C THR A 234 5.04 -18.46 -16.50
N GLY A 235 4.15 -19.46 -16.46
CA GLY A 235 3.53 -20.04 -17.65
C GLY A 235 3.03 -21.48 -17.45
N GLY A 236 1.97 -21.85 -18.17
CA GLY A 236 1.45 -23.22 -18.22
C GLY A 236 1.57 -23.77 -19.63
N HIS A 237 2.56 -24.62 -19.89
CA HIS A 237 2.57 -25.40 -21.14
C HIS A 237 1.89 -26.75 -20.91
N ASN A 238 0.96 -27.11 -21.81
CA ASN A 238 0.42 -28.48 -21.94
C ASN A 238 1.48 -29.53 -22.37
N LYS A 239 2.71 -29.09 -22.60
CA LYS A 239 3.88 -29.95 -22.83
C LYS A 239 5.05 -29.37 -22.04
N ILE A 240 5.48 -30.10 -21.02
CA ILE A 240 6.77 -29.90 -20.34
C ILE A 240 7.84 -29.90 -21.45
N LYS A 241 8.34 -28.73 -21.87
CA LYS A 241 9.45 -28.63 -22.83
C LYS A 241 10.70 -29.25 -22.19
N SER A 242 11.62 -29.76 -23.01
CA SER A 242 12.86 -30.39 -22.55
C SER A 242 13.77 -29.49 -21.70
N GLU A 243 13.47 -28.19 -21.60
CA GLU A 243 14.12 -27.20 -20.71
C GLU A 243 13.93 -27.53 -19.21
N PHE A 244 13.00 -28.41 -18.84
CA PHE A 244 12.91 -28.94 -17.46
C PHE A 244 14.10 -29.84 -17.05
N LYS A 245 15.01 -30.20 -17.98
CA LYS A 245 16.33 -30.77 -17.62
C LYS A 245 17.19 -29.73 -16.90
N GLU A 246 17.12 -28.46 -17.32
CA GLU A 246 17.88 -27.37 -16.72
C GLU A 246 17.42 -27.08 -15.29
N LEU A 247 16.13 -27.25 -14.96
CA LEU A 247 15.64 -27.13 -13.58
C LEU A 247 16.20 -28.23 -12.65
N LYS A 248 16.37 -29.46 -13.15
CA LYS A 248 17.03 -30.54 -12.40
C LYS A 248 18.52 -30.29 -12.25
N GLU A 249 19.18 -29.84 -13.30
CA GLU A 249 20.61 -29.49 -13.28
C GLU A 249 20.88 -28.26 -12.40
N PHE A 250 19.99 -27.27 -12.40
CA PHE A 250 20.01 -26.08 -11.56
C PHE A 250 19.78 -26.42 -10.09
N SER A 251 18.75 -27.22 -9.78
CA SER A 251 18.52 -27.72 -8.42
C SER A 251 19.69 -28.54 -7.89
N GLN A 252 20.31 -29.39 -8.73
CA GLN A 252 21.50 -30.16 -8.37
C GLN A 252 22.73 -29.26 -8.17
N LYS A 253 22.90 -28.22 -8.98
CA LYS A 253 24.02 -27.27 -8.90
C LYS A 253 23.93 -26.37 -7.67
N GLU A 254 22.73 -25.88 -7.34
CA GLU A 254 22.48 -24.95 -6.23
C GLU A 254 22.04 -25.63 -4.93
N ARG A 255 22.02 -26.98 -4.87
CA ARG A 255 21.64 -27.80 -3.69
C ARG A 255 20.27 -27.45 -3.09
N ILE A 256 19.34 -26.98 -3.90
CA ILE A 256 17.98 -26.69 -3.47
C ILE A 256 17.21 -28.01 -3.46
N LYS A 257 16.77 -28.47 -2.27
CA LYS A 257 15.90 -29.66 -2.14
C LYS A 257 14.56 -29.37 -2.82
N VAL A 258 14.29 -30.08 -3.91
CA VAL A 258 12.96 -30.15 -4.51
C VAL A 258 12.14 -31.12 -3.67
N ASN A 259 11.18 -30.62 -2.89
CA ASN A 259 10.12 -31.44 -2.29
C ASN A 259 8.91 -31.45 -3.23
#